data_AF-A0A061AC74-F1
#
_entry.id   AF-A0A061AC74-F1
#
_cell.length_a   1.000
_cell.length_b   1.000
_cell.length_c   1.000
_cell.angle_alpha   90.00
_cell.angle_beta   90.00
_cell.angle_gamma   90.00
#
_symmetry.space_group_name_H-M   'P 1'
#
loop_
_entity.id
_entity.type
_entity.pdbx_description
1 polymer ?
#
loop_
_entity_poly.entity_id
_entity_poly.type
_entity_poly.pdbx_seq_one_letter_code
_entity_poly.pdbx_strand_id
1 'polypeptide(L)'
;SLSLSLSLSLSLSLSLSLSHTHTLSTSQCTDLGFHLSLERVMRSYLASRGRAEEAGLKQLEQEVTSLDQGGDRDALLQNHDTAFCLPFRFSYHPHEGDQVGEVSAESQVRYELETRFQQLQSRLSTETLETEEVSKTLKATLSALLDNMCDSDSNPPPDLPISLSHDPMGTASASKLALAKRRANQQETETFYFTKVKEYLIGSSLISKLQAKHDLLQEAIQKAKAVDSDPSRMQCARSVRVRRSRPCSMYSHTLFTSDMLGFIQVTHTHKHTH
;
A
#
# COMPACT_ATOMS: atom_id res chain seq x y z
N SER A 1 -44.90 -39.90 93.55
CA SER A 1 -43.61 -40.13 92.88
C SER A 1 -43.71 -40.46 91.39
N LEU A 2 -44.45 -41.50 90.98
CA LEU A 2 -44.49 -41.95 89.58
C LEU A 2 -45.02 -40.90 88.57
N SER A 3 -46.05 -40.13 88.92
CA SER A 3 -46.65 -39.10 88.05
C SER A 3 -45.70 -37.92 87.74
N LEU A 4 -44.92 -37.48 88.73
CA LEU A 4 -43.91 -36.42 88.56
C LEU A 4 -42.76 -36.88 87.67
N SER A 5 -42.30 -38.13 87.82
CA SER A 5 -41.24 -38.71 86.99
C SER A 5 -41.65 -38.84 85.51
N LEU A 6 -42.91 -39.24 85.25
CA LEU A 6 -43.45 -39.32 83.89
C LEU A 6 -43.59 -37.94 83.25
N SER A 7 -44.06 -36.94 84.02
CA SER A 7 -44.19 -35.56 83.54
C SER A 7 -42.82 -34.92 83.21
N LEU A 8 -41.82 -35.12 84.07
CA LEU A 8 -40.45 -34.67 83.83
C LEU A 8 -39.83 -35.36 82.61
N SER A 9 -40.04 -36.67 82.45
CA SER A 9 -39.54 -37.41 81.28
C SER A 9 -40.18 -36.93 79.98
N LEU A 10 -41.51 -36.74 79.95
CA LEU A 10 -42.20 -36.20 78.77
C LEU A 10 -41.76 -34.77 78.46
N SER A 11 -41.59 -33.92 79.48
CA SER A 11 -41.14 -32.54 79.30
C SER A 11 -39.70 -32.46 78.76
N LEU A 12 -38.81 -33.31 79.26
CA LEU A 12 -37.43 -33.40 78.78
C LEU A 12 -37.36 -33.94 77.35
N SER A 13 -38.12 -35.00 77.03
CA SER A 13 -38.21 -35.55 75.68
C SER A 13 -38.80 -34.57 74.67
N LEU A 14 -39.84 -33.81 75.06
CA LEU A 14 -40.43 -32.77 74.23
C LEU A 14 -39.43 -31.62 74.01
N SER A 15 -38.71 -31.20 75.05
CA SER A 15 -37.70 -30.13 74.98
C SER A 15 -36.50 -30.54 74.12
N LEU A 16 -36.04 -31.80 74.22
CA LEU A 16 -34.98 -32.35 73.38
C LEU A 16 -35.42 -32.45 71.92
N SER A 17 -36.63 -32.93 71.67
CA SER A 17 -37.21 -33.00 70.31
C SER A 17 -37.33 -31.61 69.69
N LEU A 18 -37.90 -30.64 70.41
CA LEU A 18 -38.08 -29.27 69.95
C LEU A 18 -36.74 -28.57 69.71
N SER A 19 -35.76 -28.80 70.59
CA SER A 19 -34.40 -28.27 70.44
C SER A 19 -33.71 -28.85 69.21
N HIS A 20 -33.84 -30.16 68.97
CA HIS A 20 -33.25 -30.80 67.80
C HIS A 20 -33.86 -30.26 66.51
N THR A 21 -35.20 -30.14 66.44
CA THR A 21 -35.88 -29.55 65.27
C THR A 21 -35.53 -28.08 65.07
N HIS A 22 -35.38 -27.30 66.15
CA HIS A 22 -35.02 -25.89 66.08
C HIS A 22 -33.57 -25.71 65.62
N THR A 23 -32.63 -26.54 66.11
CA THR A 23 -31.23 -26.51 65.66
C THR A 23 -31.08 -26.87 64.19
N LEU A 24 -31.82 -27.87 63.71
CA LEU A 24 -31.87 -28.26 62.29
C LEU A 24 -32.49 -27.16 61.41
N SER A 25 -33.50 -26.45 61.94
CA SER A 25 -34.13 -25.29 61.29
C SER A 25 -33.21 -24.07 61.24
N THR A 26 -32.46 -23.78 62.31
CA THR A 26 -31.49 -22.67 62.33
C THR A 26 -30.33 -22.87 61.35
N SER A 27 -29.87 -24.12 61.13
CA SER A 27 -28.86 -24.43 60.09
C SER A 27 -29.36 -24.25 58.66
N GLN A 28 -30.68 -24.29 58.44
CA GLN A 28 -31.29 -23.95 57.14
C GLN A 28 -31.55 -22.45 56.99
N CYS A 29 -31.63 -21.70 58.10
CA CYS A 29 -31.81 -20.25 58.10
C CYS A 29 -30.50 -19.48 57.86
N THR A 30 -29.34 -20.09 58.17
CA THR A 30 -28.01 -19.51 57.90
C THR A 30 -27.63 -19.45 56.41
N ASP A 31 -28.32 -20.20 55.56
CA ASP A 31 -28.13 -20.20 54.09
C ASP A 31 -29.24 -19.40 53.36
N LEU A 32 -30.15 -18.77 54.10
CA LEU A 32 -31.30 -18.09 53.52
C LEU A 32 -30.86 -16.87 52.72
N GLY A 33 -30.87 -17.00 51.39
CA GLY A 33 -30.58 -15.92 50.44
C GLY A 33 -29.12 -15.83 49.99
N PHE A 34 -28.20 -16.64 50.52
CA PHE A 34 -26.80 -16.66 50.07
C PHE A 34 -26.70 -17.02 48.59
N HIS A 35 -27.29 -18.15 48.19
CA HIS A 35 -27.31 -18.59 46.79
C HIS A 35 -28.01 -17.57 45.87
N LEU A 36 -29.11 -16.94 46.31
CA LEU A 36 -29.80 -15.91 45.54
C LEU A 36 -28.94 -14.64 45.34
N SER A 37 -28.21 -14.23 46.38
CA SER A 37 -27.29 -13.09 46.32
C SER A 37 -26.09 -13.39 45.41
N LEU A 38 -25.46 -14.56 45.59
CA LEU A 38 -24.33 -15.02 44.78
C LEU A 38 -24.73 -15.15 43.30
N GLU A 39 -25.87 -15.76 43.02
CA GLU A 39 -26.41 -15.90 41.67
C GLU A 39 -26.65 -14.54 41.01
N ARG A 40 -27.19 -13.55 41.75
CA ARG A 40 -27.38 -12.18 41.24
C ARG A 40 -26.05 -11.51 40.91
N VAL A 41 -25.05 -11.62 41.80
CA VAL A 41 -23.71 -11.06 41.56
C VAL A 41 -23.06 -11.72 40.35
N MET A 42 -23.11 -13.06 40.26
CA MET A 42 -22.55 -13.81 39.15
C MET A 42 -23.24 -13.48 37.82
N ARG A 43 -24.58 -13.39 37.79
CA ARG A 43 -25.33 -12.94 36.59
C ARG A 43 -24.95 -11.52 36.19
N SER A 44 -24.82 -10.61 37.14
CA SER A 44 -24.42 -9.22 36.88
C SER A 44 -22.99 -9.14 36.32
N TYR A 45 -22.06 -9.90 36.90
CA TYR A 45 -20.69 -10.04 36.41
C TYR A 45 -20.66 -10.58 34.97
N LEU A 46 -21.36 -11.70 34.71
CA LEU A 46 -21.43 -12.29 33.37
C LEU A 46 -22.05 -11.33 32.35
N ALA A 47 -23.13 -10.62 32.71
CA ALA A 47 -23.75 -9.64 31.83
C ALA A 47 -22.84 -8.44 31.56
N SER A 48 -22.12 -7.95 32.59
CA SER A 48 -21.15 -6.86 32.43
C SER A 48 -19.98 -7.27 31.55
N ARG A 49 -19.46 -8.48 31.75
CA ARG A 49 -18.38 -9.04 30.96
C ARG A 49 -18.82 -9.23 29.50
N GLY A 50 -19.99 -9.82 29.27
CA GLY A 50 -20.53 -9.99 27.92
C GLY A 50 -20.72 -8.66 27.19
N ARG A 51 -21.21 -7.61 27.86
CA ARG A 51 -21.30 -6.27 27.25
C ARG A 51 -19.95 -5.67 26.92
N ALA A 52 -18.95 -5.83 27.81
CA ALA A 52 -17.61 -5.33 27.56
C ALA A 52 -16.94 -6.06 26.39
N GLU A 53 -17.10 -7.39 26.31
CA GLU A 53 -16.62 -8.21 25.19
C GLU A 53 -17.29 -7.80 23.88
N GLU A 54 -18.62 -7.65 23.86
CA GLU A 54 -19.37 -7.20 22.69
C GLU A 54 -18.96 -5.79 22.24
N ALA A 55 -18.80 -4.85 23.18
CA ALA A 55 -18.36 -3.50 22.87
C ALA A 55 -16.94 -3.48 22.29
N GLY A 56 -16.02 -4.26 22.86
CA GLY A 56 -14.67 -4.40 22.35
C GLY A 56 -14.61 -5.00 20.94
N LEU A 57 -15.43 -6.02 20.66
CA LEU A 57 -15.53 -6.62 19.33
C LEU A 57 -16.11 -5.64 18.30
N LYS A 58 -17.14 -4.88 18.66
CA LYS A 58 -17.71 -3.85 17.77
C LYS A 58 -16.71 -2.73 17.46
N GLN A 59 -15.94 -2.30 18.46
CA GLN A 59 -14.88 -1.32 18.23
C GLN A 59 -13.82 -1.89 17.29
N LEU A 60 -13.36 -3.12 17.50
CA LEU A 60 -12.40 -3.76 16.62
C LEU A 60 -12.93 -3.92 15.19
N GLU A 61 -14.19 -4.34 15.02
CA GLU A 61 -14.84 -4.44 13.72
C GLU A 61 -14.85 -3.08 13.01
N GLN A 62 -15.21 -2.01 13.73
CA GLN A 62 -15.15 -0.65 13.21
C GLN A 62 -13.74 -0.27 12.74
N GLU A 63 -12.71 -0.48 13.57
CA GLU A 63 -11.32 -0.19 13.21
C GLU A 63 -10.88 -0.99 11.96
N VAL A 64 -11.20 -2.29 11.91
CA VAL A 64 -10.87 -3.16 10.76
C VAL A 64 -11.56 -2.68 9.48
N THR A 65 -12.84 -2.28 9.56
CA THR A 65 -13.56 -1.74 8.39
C THR A 65 -13.06 -0.36 7.96
N SER A 66 -12.38 0.36 8.85
CA SER A 66 -11.83 1.69 8.59
C SER A 66 -10.42 1.69 8.00
N LEU A 67 -9.79 0.52 7.84
CA LEU A 67 -8.47 0.40 7.21
C LEU A 67 -8.50 0.96 5.78
N ASP A 68 -7.71 2.02 5.55
CA ASP A 68 -7.63 2.71 4.26
C ASP A 68 -6.17 2.93 3.86
N GLN A 69 -5.62 1.99 3.09
CA GLN A 69 -4.27 2.07 2.55
C GLN A 69 -4.06 3.33 1.69
N GLY A 70 -5.09 3.81 0.99
CA GLY A 70 -5.03 4.99 0.14
C GLY A 70 -4.88 6.26 0.96
N GLY A 71 -5.75 6.42 1.96
CA GLY A 71 -5.70 7.51 2.94
C GLY A 71 -4.37 7.55 3.69
N ASP A 72 -3.88 6.40 4.16
CA ASP A 72 -2.58 6.29 4.85
C ASP A 72 -1.42 6.75 3.97
N ARG A 73 -1.40 6.33 2.70
CA ARG A 73 -0.39 6.76 1.73
C ARG A 73 -0.45 8.27 1.51
N ASP A 74 -1.64 8.81 1.30
CA ASP A 74 -1.81 10.23 0.99
C ASP A 74 -1.45 11.11 2.21
N ALA A 75 -1.79 10.68 3.43
CA ALA A 75 -1.35 11.31 4.67
C ALA A 75 0.18 11.28 4.82
N LEU A 76 0.83 10.16 4.48
CA LEU A 76 2.29 10.03 4.49
C LEU A 76 2.94 11.00 3.49
N LEU A 77 2.40 11.11 2.27
CA LEU A 77 2.90 12.05 1.26
C LEU A 77 2.74 13.51 1.71
N GLN A 78 1.59 13.86 2.30
CA GLN A 78 1.31 15.22 2.80
C GLN A 78 2.21 15.61 3.98
N ASN A 79 2.41 14.70 4.93
CA ASN A 79 3.27 14.94 6.10
C ASN A 79 4.74 15.13 5.74
N HIS A 80 5.15 14.69 4.55
CA HIS A 80 6.53 14.73 4.07
C HIS A 80 6.67 15.44 2.72
N ASP A 81 5.85 16.47 2.46
CA ASP A 81 5.80 17.16 1.15
C ASP A 81 7.18 17.60 0.65
N THR A 82 8.05 18.14 1.51
CA THR A 82 9.40 18.56 1.10
C THR A 82 10.27 17.43 0.53
N ALA A 83 10.02 16.18 0.90
CA ALA A 83 10.74 15.02 0.38
C ALA A 83 10.13 14.47 -0.93
N PHE A 84 8.82 14.66 -1.12
CA PHE A 84 8.08 14.12 -2.26
C PHE A 84 7.70 15.16 -3.32
N CYS A 85 7.97 16.45 -3.08
CA CYS A 85 7.69 17.51 -4.04
C CYS A 85 8.55 17.37 -5.31
N LEU A 86 7.97 17.72 -6.46
CA LEU A 86 8.65 17.62 -7.75
C LEU A 86 9.80 18.64 -7.84
N PRO A 87 10.99 18.24 -8.33
CA PRO A 87 12.09 19.17 -8.56
C PRO A 87 11.74 20.17 -9.67
N PHE A 88 12.46 21.30 -9.71
CA PHE A 88 12.31 22.28 -10.78
C PHE A 88 12.58 21.65 -12.16
N ARG A 89 11.83 22.10 -13.16
CA ARG A 89 12.04 21.68 -14.54
C ARG A 89 13.32 22.30 -15.09
N PHE A 90 14.11 21.49 -15.79
CA PHE A 90 15.24 21.99 -16.56
C PHE A 90 14.75 22.87 -17.71
N SER A 91 15.27 24.08 -17.81
CA SER A 91 15.06 24.99 -18.92
C SER A 91 16.25 24.96 -19.89
N TYR A 92 15.98 25.28 -21.16
CA TYR A 92 17.03 25.56 -22.12
C TYR A 92 17.84 26.78 -21.65
N HIS A 93 19.16 26.64 -21.62
CA HIS A 93 20.09 27.72 -21.29
C HIS A 93 20.82 28.14 -22.57
N PRO A 94 20.59 29.37 -23.06
CA PRO A 94 21.26 29.89 -24.25
C PRO A 94 22.78 29.86 -24.11
N HIS A 95 23.46 29.33 -25.13
CA HIS A 95 24.92 29.34 -25.19
C HIS A 95 25.42 30.58 -25.97
N GLU A 96 26.30 31.39 -25.40
CA GLU A 96 26.89 32.57 -26.06
C GLU A 96 25.86 33.54 -26.68
N GLY A 97 24.72 33.72 -26.03
CA GLY A 97 23.65 34.59 -26.53
C GLY A 97 22.86 34.00 -27.71
N ASP A 98 22.83 32.66 -27.82
CA ASP A 98 21.93 31.97 -28.75
C ASP A 98 20.49 32.48 -28.59
N GLN A 99 19.89 32.88 -29.71
CA GLN A 99 18.54 33.44 -29.76
C GLN A 99 17.49 32.37 -30.06
N VAL A 100 17.91 31.15 -30.41
CA VAL A 100 17.02 30.06 -30.81
C VAL A 100 16.89 29.05 -29.67
N GLY A 101 15.75 29.11 -28.96
CA GLY A 101 15.41 28.18 -27.87
C GLY A 101 14.51 27.01 -28.29
N GLU A 102 14.09 26.97 -29.57
CA GLU A 102 13.18 25.95 -30.09
C GLU A 102 13.79 25.15 -31.25
N VAL A 103 13.22 23.97 -31.52
CA VAL A 103 13.63 23.16 -32.66
C VAL A 103 13.05 23.78 -33.93
N SER A 104 13.91 24.15 -34.88
CA SER A 104 13.50 24.74 -36.17
C SER A 104 13.78 23.78 -37.32
N ALA A 105 12.77 23.51 -38.15
CA ALA A 105 12.87 22.67 -39.34
C ALA A 105 13.17 23.49 -40.61
N GLU A 106 14.27 24.23 -40.60
CA GLU A 106 14.75 25.00 -41.76
C GLU A 106 15.00 24.08 -42.97
N SER A 107 14.82 24.60 -44.20
CA SER A 107 14.80 23.81 -45.44
C SER A 107 16.03 22.91 -45.64
N GLN A 108 17.20 23.32 -45.13
CA GLN A 108 18.46 22.56 -45.24
C GLN A 108 18.46 21.25 -44.43
N VAL A 109 17.76 21.20 -43.30
CA VAL A 109 17.73 20.05 -42.37
C VAL A 109 16.36 19.36 -42.33
N ARG A 110 15.38 19.92 -43.02
CA ARG A 110 13.98 19.50 -42.98
C ARG A 110 13.79 18.01 -43.30
N TYR A 111 14.41 17.52 -44.37
CA TYR A 111 14.30 16.11 -44.77
C TYR A 111 14.86 15.15 -43.71
N GLU A 112 15.98 15.51 -43.08
CA GLU A 112 16.59 14.72 -41.99
C GLU A 112 15.66 14.67 -40.77
N LEU A 113 15.03 15.80 -40.41
CA LEU A 113 14.08 15.87 -39.30
C LEU A 113 12.79 15.09 -39.59
N GLU A 114 12.26 15.15 -40.81
CA GLU A 114 11.10 14.36 -41.24
C GLU A 114 11.40 12.85 -41.20
N THR A 115 12.58 12.43 -41.66
CA THR A 115 13.02 11.03 -41.57
C THR A 115 13.12 10.58 -40.12
N ARG A 116 13.75 11.40 -39.26
CA ARG A 116 13.87 11.10 -37.83
C ARG A 116 12.51 11.05 -37.13
N PHE A 117 11.59 11.93 -37.51
CA PHE A 117 10.22 11.92 -37.00
C PHE A 117 9.52 10.59 -37.32
N GLN A 118 9.60 10.11 -38.56
CA GLN A 118 9.04 8.80 -38.93
C GLN A 118 9.67 7.64 -38.17
N GLN A 119 10.99 7.65 -37.98
CA GLN A 119 11.70 6.64 -37.19
C GLN A 119 11.28 6.64 -35.70
N LEU A 120 11.08 7.83 -35.12
CA LEU A 120 10.58 7.95 -33.75
C LEU A 120 9.15 7.43 -33.65
N GLN A 121 8.30 7.76 -34.62
CA GLN A 121 6.91 7.32 -34.67
C GLN A 121 6.80 5.79 -34.76
N SER A 122 7.58 5.16 -35.64
CA SER A 122 7.57 3.69 -35.76
C SER A 122 8.08 3.01 -34.48
N ARG A 123 9.19 3.49 -33.94
CA ARG A 123 9.75 2.95 -32.69
C ARG A 123 8.81 3.14 -31.50
N LEU A 124 8.19 4.31 -31.38
CA LEU A 124 7.21 4.62 -30.34
C LEU A 124 6.03 3.64 -30.41
N SER A 125 5.53 3.34 -31.62
CA SER A 125 4.47 2.36 -31.81
C SER A 125 4.87 0.96 -31.33
N THR A 126 6.08 0.50 -31.67
CA THR A 126 6.58 -0.81 -31.23
C THR A 126 6.73 -0.88 -29.72
N GLU A 127 7.43 0.09 -29.12
CA GLU A 127 7.67 0.15 -27.67
C GLU A 127 6.37 0.25 -26.87
N THR A 128 5.37 0.98 -27.39
CA THR A 128 4.05 1.10 -26.75
C THR A 128 3.35 -0.26 -26.72
N LEU A 129 3.34 -0.99 -27.84
CA LEU A 129 2.74 -2.32 -27.91
C LEU A 129 3.41 -3.29 -26.92
N GLU A 130 4.74 -3.36 -26.94
CA GLU A 130 5.52 -4.23 -26.05
C GLU A 130 5.26 -3.89 -24.57
N THR A 131 5.25 -2.61 -24.22
CA THR A 131 5.00 -2.16 -22.84
C THR A 131 3.57 -2.43 -22.40
N GLU A 132 2.58 -2.34 -23.30
CA GLU A 132 1.20 -2.71 -23.01
C GLU A 132 1.03 -4.21 -22.72
N GLU A 133 1.76 -5.07 -23.44
CA GLU A 133 1.78 -6.51 -23.17
C GLU A 133 2.36 -6.80 -21.77
N VAL A 134 3.49 -6.17 -21.43
CA VAL A 134 4.06 -6.27 -20.07
C VAL A 134 3.07 -5.76 -19.02
N SER A 135 2.35 -4.66 -19.29
CA SER A 135 1.34 -4.10 -18.39
C SER A 135 0.19 -5.08 -18.13
N LYS A 136 -0.27 -5.79 -19.17
CA LYS A 136 -1.31 -6.83 -19.03
C LYS A 136 -0.83 -7.98 -18.17
N THR A 137 0.38 -8.49 -18.43
CA THR A 137 0.99 -9.54 -17.59
C THR A 137 1.13 -9.07 -16.15
N LEU A 138 1.63 -7.85 -15.93
CA LEU A 138 1.80 -7.27 -14.60
C LEU A 138 0.48 -7.20 -13.82
N LYS A 139 -0.61 -6.74 -14.46
CA LYS A 139 -1.95 -6.67 -13.85
C LYS A 139 -2.49 -8.06 -13.52
N ALA A 140 -2.31 -9.03 -14.42
CA ALA A 140 -2.72 -10.41 -14.18
C ALA A 140 -1.96 -11.04 -13.00
N THR A 141 -0.64 -10.82 -12.91
CA THR A 141 0.17 -11.29 -11.78
C THR A 141 -0.25 -10.64 -10.47
N LEU A 142 -0.54 -9.33 -10.47
CA LEU A 142 -1.03 -8.65 -9.28
C LEU A 142 -2.36 -9.23 -8.80
N SER A 143 -3.30 -9.47 -9.73
CA SER A 143 -4.58 -10.12 -9.40
C SER A 143 -4.35 -11.48 -8.73
N ALA A 144 -3.49 -12.32 -9.32
CA ALA A 144 -3.18 -13.64 -8.77
C ALA A 144 -2.56 -13.58 -7.36
N LEU A 145 -1.74 -12.57 -7.07
CA LEU A 145 -1.19 -12.34 -5.72
C LEU A 145 -2.29 -11.94 -4.73
N LEU A 146 -3.17 -11.00 -5.11
CA LEU A 146 -4.28 -10.56 -4.27
C LEU A 146 -5.25 -11.71 -3.98
N ASP A 147 -5.59 -12.50 -4.99
CA ASP A 147 -6.48 -13.67 -4.85
C ASP A 147 -5.87 -14.71 -3.89
N ASN A 148 -4.55 -14.96 -3.98
CA ASN A 148 -3.87 -15.89 -3.07
C ASN A 148 -3.90 -15.43 -1.60
N MET A 149 -3.82 -14.12 -1.37
CA MET A 149 -3.88 -13.54 -0.02
C MET A 149 -5.28 -13.64 0.57
N CYS A 150 -6.33 -13.37 -0.21
CA CYS A 150 -7.73 -13.53 0.22
C CYS A 150 -8.09 -14.98 0.61
N ASP A 151 -7.56 -15.97 -0.12
CA ASP A 151 -7.85 -17.40 0.13
C ASP A 151 -7.08 -18.02 1.32
N SER A 152 -6.14 -17.30 1.95
CA SER A 152 -5.22 -17.92 2.92
C SER A 152 -5.78 -18.09 4.34
N ASP A 153 -6.66 -17.19 4.80
CA ASP A 153 -6.91 -17.02 6.24
C ASP A 153 -8.37 -17.24 6.69
N SER A 154 -9.28 -17.64 5.80
CA SER A 154 -10.72 -17.67 6.15
C SER A 154 -11.22 -18.98 6.78
N ASN A 155 -10.37 -19.98 7.07
CA ASN A 155 -10.80 -21.18 7.79
C ASN A 155 -9.69 -21.72 8.71
N PRO A 156 -9.66 -21.34 10.01
CA PRO A 156 -9.03 -22.21 10.99
C PRO A 156 -9.75 -23.58 10.91
N PRO A 157 -9.03 -24.72 10.87
CA PRO A 157 -9.68 -26.00 11.10
C PRO A 157 -10.42 -25.91 12.44
N PRO A 158 -11.64 -26.47 12.56
CA PRO A 158 -12.39 -26.40 13.81
C PRO A 158 -11.49 -26.92 14.93
N ASP A 159 -11.29 -26.10 15.96
CA ASP A 159 -10.45 -26.38 17.10
C ASP A 159 -10.72 -27.82 17.60
N LEU A 160 -9.82 -28.74 17.28
CA LEU A 160 -9.89 -30.08 17.83
C LEU A 160 -9.56 -29.95 19.33
N PRO A 161 -10.43 -30.45 20.22
CA PRO A 161 -10.20 -30.32 21.65
C PRO A 161 -8.86 -30.96 22.03
N ILE A 162 -8.09 -30.22 22.83
CA ILE A 162 -6.81 -30.63 23.43
C ILE A 162 -7.09 -31.76 24.44
N SER A 163 -7.43 -32.94 23.95
CA SER A 163 -7.40 -34.20 24.70
C SER A 163 -7.67 -35.34 23.73
N LEU A 164 -6.61 -35.94 23.19
CA LEU A 164 -6.45 -37.38 22.99
C LEU A 164 -5.11 -37.64 22.29
N SER A 165 -4.22 -38.24 23.05
CA SER A 165 -2.94 -38.82 22.65
C SER A 165 -3.12 -39.97 21.66
N HIS A 166 -2.68 -39.80 20.41
CA HIS A 166 -1.90 -40.79 19.63
C HIS A 166 -1.45 -40.14 18.31
N ASP A 167 -0.18 -40.35 17.95
CA ASP A 167 0.54 -39.83 16.76
C ASP A 167 -0.29 -39.48 15.50
N PRO A 168 -0.21 -38.22 14.99
CA PRO A 168 -0.48 -37.89 13.60
C PRO A 168 0.83 -37.51 12.89
N MET A 169 1.88 -38.33 12.99
CA MET A 169 3.20 -38.05 12.40
C MET A 169 3.15 -37.85 10.86
N GLY A 170 2.12 -38.35 10.17
CA GLY A 170 1.97 -38.28 8.71
C GLY A 170 1.13 -37.09 8.17
N THR A 171 0.12 -36.61 8.88
CA THR A 171 -0.80 -35.57 8.37
C THR A 171 -0.35 -34.15 8.75
N ALA A 172 0.27 -34.00 9.91
CA ALA A 172 0.90 -32.74 10.34
C ALA A 172 2.16 -32.40 9.51
N SER A 173 2.88 -33.41 9.01
CA SER A 173 4.05 -33.22 8.14
C SER A 173 3.64 -32.89 6.70
N ALA A 174 2.59 -33.53 6.16
CA ALA A 174 2.05 -33.23 4.84
C ALA A 174 1.44 -31.81 4.74
N SER A 175 0.71 -31.37 5.76
CA SER A 175 0.17 -30.00 5.84
C SER A 175 1.26 -28.93 5.97
N LYS A 176 2.31 -29.18 6.77
CA LYS A 176 3.50 -28.31 6.84
C LYS A 176 4.23 -28.22 5.49
N LEU A 177 4.36 -29.34 4.77
CA LEU A 177 4.96 -29.36 3.44
C LEU A 177 4.10 -28.61 2.40
N ALA A 178 2.77 -28.76 2.44
CA ALA A 178 1.85 -28.03 1.57
C ALA A 178 1.90 -26.50 1.80
N LEU A 179 1.96 -26.07 3.06
CA LEU A 179 2.12 -24.66 3.42
C LEU A 179 3.46 -24.11 2.94
N ALA A 180 4.56 -24.86 3.12
CA ALA A 180 5.87 -24.47 2.62
C ALA A 180 5.90 -24.33 1.09
N LYS A 181 5.27 -25.26 0.37
CA LYS A 181 5.11 -25.17 -1.10
C LYS A 181 4.29 -23.96 -1.52
N ARG A 182 3.18 -23.65 -0.83
CA ARG A 182 2.38 -22.45 -1.10
C ARG A 182 3.20 -21.17 -0.93
N ARG A 183 3.97 -21.07 0.16
CA ARG A 183 4.85 -19.92 0.42
C ARG A 183 5.95 -19.77 -0.62
N ALA A 184 6.56 -20.88 -1.05
CA ALA A 184 7.55 -20.85 -2.13
C ALA A 184 6.94 -20.35 -3.45
N ASN A 185 5.78 -20.87 -3.83
CA ASN A 185 5.07 -20.43 -5.05
C ASN A 185 4.65 -18.94 -4.98
N GLN A 186 4.21 -18.48 -3.80
CA GLN A 186 3.93 -17.06 -3.57
C GLN A 186 5.18 -16.20 -3.79
N GLN A 187 6.32 -16.59 -3.21
CA GLN A 187 7.58 -15.88 -3.36
C GLN A 187 8.06 -15.82 -4.82
N GLU A 188 7.89 -16.92 -5.57
CA GLU A 188 8.19 -16.96 -7.02
C GLU A 188 7.28 -15.99 -7.80
N THR A 189 5.99 -15.95 -7.46
CA THR A 189 5.02 -15.05 -8.07
C THR A 189 5.32 -13.58 -7.75
N GLU A 190 5.72 -13.26 -6.51
CA GLU A 190 6.17 -11.92 -6.10
C GLU A 190 7.43 -11.50 -6.85
N THR A 191 8.40 -12.41 -6.98
CA THR A 191 9.64 -12.17 -7.74
C THR A 191 9.34 -11.87 -9.22
N PHE A 192 8.41 -12.63 -9.81
CA PHE A 192 7.95 -12.39 -11.16
C PHE A 192 7.22 -11.04 -11.29
N TYR A 193 6.36 -10.69 -10.32
CA TYR A 193 5.68 -9.40 -10.26
C TYR A 193 6.69 -8.24 -10.28
N PHE A 194 7.70 -8.25 -9.40
CA PHE A 194 8.72 -7.19 -9.37
C PHE A 194 9.54 -7.13 -10.66
N THR A 195 9.82 -8.27 -11.28
CA THR A 195 10.48 -8.31 -12.60
C THR A 195 9.64 -7.59 -13.65
N LYS A 196 8.33 -7.85 -13.69
CA LYS A 196 7.40 -7.19 -14.62
C LYS A 196 7.18 -5.71 -14.30
N VAL A 197 7.18 -5.31 -13.02
CA VAL A 197 7.17 -3.88 -12.62
C VAL A 197 8.38 -3.17 -13.21
N LYS A 198 9.58 -3.75 -13.04
CA LYS A 198 10.82 -3.17 -13.56
C LYS A 198 10.78 -3.03 -15.08
N GLU A 199 10.38 -4.07 -15.81
CA GLU A 199 10.23 -4.03 -17.27
C GLU A 199 9.24 -2.95 -17.70
N TYR A 200 8.06 -2.88 -17.06
CA TYR A 200 7.05 -1.87 -17.35
C TYR A 200 7.54 -0.44 -17.13
N LEU A 201 8.26 -0.18 -16.02
CA LEU A 201 8.81 1.14 -15.72
C LEU A 201 9.90 1.55 -16.73
N ILE A 202 10.74 0.61 -17.16
CA ILE A 202 11.76 0.85 -18.19
C ILE A 202 11.10 1.20 -19.53
N GLY A 203 10.12 0.41 -19.98
CA GLY A 203 9.37 0.65 -21.21
C GLY A 203 8.62 1.99 -21.17
N SER A 204 7.87 2.24 -20.10
CA SER A 204 7.13 3.50 -19.91
C SER A 204 8.04 4.74 -19.89
N SER A 205 9.23 4.63 -19.27
CA SER A 205 10.24 5.69 -19.28
C SER A 205 10.78 5.95 -20.68
N LEU A 206 11.00 4.90 -21.47
CA LEU A 206 11.46 5.02 -22.85
C LEU A 206 10.39 5.64 -23.75
N ILE A 207 9.13 5.18 -23.66
CA ILE A 207 7.98 5.76 -24.34
C ILE A 207 7.89 7.26 -24.06
N SER A 208 7.95 7.65 -22.78
CA SER A 208 7.89 9.08 -22.39
C SER A 208 8.99 9.92 -23.05
N LYS A 209 10.22 9.40 -23.13
CA LYS A 209 11.36 10.08 -23.79
C LYS A 209 11.20 10.15 -25.31
N LEU A 210 10.68 9.09 -25.93
CA LEU A 210 10.44 9.04 -27.37
C LEU A 210 9.29 9.97 -27.75
N GLN A 211 8.19 9.95 -27.00
CA GLN A 211 7.04 10.82 -27.18
C GLN A 211 7.44 12.29 -27.10
N ALA A 212 8.17 12.69 -26.04
CA ALA A 212 8.62 14.07 -25.90
C ALA A 212 9.47 14.55 -27.10
N LYS A 213 10.34 13.69 -27.65
CA LYS A 213 11.13 14.01 -28.86
C LYS A 213 10.27 14.04 -30.12
N HIS A 214 9.34 13.10 -30.24
CA HIS A 214 8.40 13.01 -31.36
C HIS A 214 7.56 14.30 -31.45
N ASP A 215 7.00 14.75 -30.33
CA ASP A 215 6.12 15.92 -30.28
C ASP A 215 6.86 17.22 -30.61
N LEU A 216 8.08 17.38 -30.09
CA LEU A 216 8.94 18.52 -30.45
C LEU A 216 9.27 18.56 -31.95
N LEU A 217 9.55 17.41 -32.57
CA LEU A 217 9.79 17.36 -34.01
C LEU A 217 8.51 17.61 -34.81
N GLN A 218 7.38 17.07 -34.35
CA GLN A 218 6.08 17.29 -34.98
C GLN A 218 5.75 18.77 -35.06
N GLU A 219 5.89 19.48 -33.93
CA GLU A 219 5.66 20.92 -33.84
C GLU A 219 6.58 21.69 -34.79
N ALA A 220 7.88 21.40 -34.78
CA ALA A 220 8.86 22.04 -35.65
C ALA A 220 8.56 21.86 -37.15
N ILE A 221 8.21 20.64 -37.56
CA ILE A 221 7.87 20.30 -38.94
C ILE A 221 6.56 20.98 -39.37
N GLN A 222 5.56 21.02 -38.49
CA GLN A 222 4.29 21.70 -38.75
C GLN A 222 4.48 23.22 -38.89
N LYS A 223 5.25 23.85 -37.99
CA LYS A 223 5.63 25.27 -38.08
C LYS A 223 6.31 25.59 -39.42
N ALA A 224 7.28 24.77 -39.84
CA ALA A 224 7.96 24.97 -41.12
C ALA A 224 7.01 24.85 -42.34
N LYS A 225 6.09 23.88 -42.33
CA LYS A 225 5.04 23.75 -43.38
C LYS A 225 4.16 24.99 -43.48
N ALA A 226 3.75 25.55 -42.34
CA ALA A 226 2.91 26.75 -42.31
C ALA A 226 3.63 27.97 -42.91
N VAL A 227 4.93 28.13 -42.62
CA VAL A 227 5.76 29.21 -43.17
C VAL A 227 5.95 29.08 -44.69
N ASP A 228 6.20 27.87 -45.19
CA ASP A 228 6.34 27.62 -46.63
C ASP A 228 5.03 27.84 -47.42
N SER A 229 3.88 27.77 -46.75
CA SER A 229 2.55 27.91 -47.37
C SER A 229 2.07 29.38 -47.50
N ASP A 230 2.81 30.35 -46.94
CA ASP A 230 2.49 31.77 -47.02
C ASP A 230 3.30 32.45 -48.16
N PRO A 231 2.69 32.68 -49.34
CA PRO A 231 3.39 33.23 -50.50
C PRO A 231 3.84 34.69 -50.30
N SER A 232 3.31 35.40 -49.29
CA SER A 232 3.65 36.80 -49.01
C SER A 232 5.04 36.99 -48.38
N ARG A 233 5.66 35.91 -47.89
CA ARG A 233 6.93 35.92 -47.15
C ARG A 233 8.11 35.29 -47.91
N MET A 234 7.92 34.90 -49.17
CA MET A 234 8.91 34.22 -50.02
C MET A 234 10.19 35.02 -50.36
N GLN A 235 10.37 36.22 -49.81
CA GLN A 235 11.57 37.04 -50.00
C GLN A 235 12.16 37.48 -48.66
N CYS A 236 12.70 36.54 -47.89
CA CYS A 236 13.78 36.89 -46.95
C CYS A 236 14.99 36.06 -47.30
N ALA A 237 15.98 36.74 -47.88
CA ALA A 237 17.19 36.16 -48.44
C ALA A 237 17.90 35.26 -47.43
N ARG A 238 18.42 34.13 -47.94
CA ARG A 238 19.34 33.20 -47.28
C ARG A 238 20.41 33.94 -46.48
N SER A 239 20.23 34.06 -45.16
CA SER A 239 21.37 34.15 -44.26
C SER A 239 21.85 32.73 -44.01
N VAL A 240 22.81 32.26 -44.81
CA VAL A 240 23.58 31.07 -44.45
C VAL A 240 24.30 31.42 -43.16
N ARG A 241 23.76 31.00 -42.00
CA ARG A 241 24.47 31.12 -40.73
C ARG A 241 25.74 30.32 -40.87
N VAL A 242 26.88 31.01 -40.92
CA VAL A 242 28.21 30.39 -40.87
C VAL A 242 28.24 29.53 -39.60
N ARG A 243 28.32 28.21 -39.76
CA ARG A 243 28.55 27.29 -38.63
C ARG A 243 29.94 27.59 -38.07
N ARG A 244 30.03 28.50 -37.11
CA ARG A 244 31.22 28.65 -36.27
C ARG A 244 31.39 27.38 -35.46
N SER A 245 32.63 26.90 -35.35
CA SER A 245 32.99 25.80 -34.44
C SER A 245 32.55 26.18 -33.03
N ARG A 246 31.70 25.35 -32.41
CA ARG A 246 31.19 25.57 -31.05
C ARG A 246 32.37 25.64 -30.05
N PRO A 247 32.51 26.73 -29.30
CA PRO A 247 33.33 26.74 -28.09
C PRO A 247 32.77 25.75 -27.07
N CYS A 248 33.62 25.24 -26.18
CA CYS A 248 33.21 24.30 -25.14
C CYS A 248 32.21 24.98 -24.20
N SER A 249 31.05 24.36 -23.94
CA SER A 249 30.03 24.99 -23.08
C SER A 249 30.59 25.16 -21.67
N MET A 250 30.75 26.41 -21.23
CA MET A 250 31.10 26.74 -19.85
C MET A 250 29.81 26.68 -19.01
N TYR A 251 29.62 25.60 -18.27
CA TYR A 251 28.49 25.43 -17.36
C TYR A 251 28.82 26.12 -16.02
N SER A 252 27.99 27.06 -15.59
CA SER A 252 28.13 27.74 -14.29
C SER A 252 27.59 26.93 -13.10
N HIS A 253 27.02 25.75 -13.37
CA HIS A 253 26.47 24.86 -12.37
C HIS A 253 27.07 23.46 -12.52
N THR A 254 27.38 22.80 -11.41
CA THR A 254 27.72 21.38 -11.43
C THR A 254 26.49 20.61 -11.88
N LEU A 255 26.44 20.20 -13.14
CA LEU A 255 25.49 19.19 -13.58
C LEU A 255 25.68 17.93 -12.75
N PHE A 256 24.61 17.17 -12.58
CA PHE A 256 24.58 15.94 -11.81
C PHE A 256 25.55 14.92 -12.43
N THR A 257 26.79 14.89 -11.93
CA THR A 257 27.85 14.08 -12.53
C THR A 257 27.97 12.69 -11.92
N SER A 258 27.32 12.40 -10.79
CA SER A 258 27.07 11.04 -10.24
C SER A 258 26.49 11.08 -8.81
N ASP A 259 26.69 12.17 -8.05
CA ASP A 259 26.26 12.27 -6.66
C ASP A 259 24.99 13.12 -6.48
N MET A 260 23.89 12.44 -6.19
CA MET A 260 22.59 13.08 -5.94
C MET A 260 22.56 13.91 -4.68
N LEU A 261 23.16 13.39 -3.61
CA LEU A 261 23.07 14.00 -2.30
C LEU A 261 23.88 15.30 -2.29
N GLY A 262 25.06 15.29 -2.90
CA GLY A 262 25.87 16.49 -3.11
C GLY A 262 25.14 17.57 -3.92
N PHE A 263 24.45 17.20 -5.01
CA PHE A 263 23.70 18.17 -5.82
C PHE A 263 22.53 18.81 -5.05
N ILE A 264 21.77 18.01 -4.29
CA ILE A 264 20.64 18.50 -3.48
C ILE A 264 21.14 19.45 -2.38
N GLN A 265 22.29 19.15 -1.75
CA GLN A 265 22.84 19.96 -0.66
C GLN A 265 23.33 21.33 -1.15
N VAL A 266 24.01 21.37 -2.32
CA VAL A 266 24.49 22.61 -2.94
C VAL A 266 23.34 23.49 -3.43
N THR A 267 22.31 22.89 -4.03
CA THR A 267 21.13 23.63 -4.50
C THR A 267 20.28 24.19 -3.34
N HIS A 268 20.28 23.53 -2.18
CA HIS A 268 19.67 24.07 -0.96
C HIS A 268 20.42 25.29 -0.39
N THR A 269 21.75 25.30 -0.43
CA THR A 269 22.55 26.42 0.10
C THR A 269 22.36 27.74 -0.67
N HIS A 270 22.00 27.68 -1.96
CA HIS A 270 21.75 28.87 -2.77
C HIS A 270 20.43 29.59 -2.46
N LYS A 271 19.51 28.99 -1.68
CA LYS A 271 18.24 29.62 -1.29
C LYS A 271 18.36 30.69 -0.19
N HIS A 272 19.56 30.96 0.34
CA HIS A 272 19.75 31.95 1.42
C HIS A 272 20.45 33.26 1.02
N THR A 273 20.72 33.50 -0.27
CA THR A 273 21.36 34.73 -0.74
C THR A 273 20.69 35.37 -1.96
N HIS A 274 19.36 35.49 -1.93
CA HIS A 274 18.63 36.50 -2.70
C HIS A 274 17.32 36.89 -2.02
#